data_AF-A0A815JNR4-F1
#
_entry.id   AF-A0A815JNR4-F1
#
_cell.length_a   1.000
_cell.length_b   1.000
_cell.length_c   1.000
_cell.angle_alpha   90.00
_cell.angle_beta   90.00
_cell.angle_gamma   90.00
#
_symmetry.space_group_name_H-M   'P 1'
#
loop_
_entity.id
_entity.type
_entity.pdbx_description
1 polymer ?
#
loop_
_entity_poly.entity_id
_entity_poly.type
_entity_poly.pdbx_seq_one_letter_code
_entity_poly.pdbx_strand_id
1 'polypeptide(L)'
;MICGQDTDGGGNVQSGCGAAFNWSQASAYRASLNEQPNFEKFIREAPRRGRSYDDQLNCGYIYSCDSCKQDVDTFLFSCIHCRSVSYCEKCEQNNTLRHHQQYPDHIFKLTTPYKNKS
;
A
#
# COMPACT_ATOMS: atom_id res chain seq x y z
N MET A 1 20.74 0.54 5.84
CA MET A 1 20.38 1.93 6.17
C MET A 1 19.94 1.97 7.63
N ILE A 2 20.64 2.73 8.47
CA ILE A 2 20.22 3.01 9.86
C ILE A 2 19.47 4.35 9.80
N CYS A 3 18.22 4.39 10.25
CA CYS A 3 17.43 5.62 10.32
C CYS A 3 18.23 6.69 11.10
N GLY A 4 18.44 7.89 10.55
CA GLY A 4 19.09 9.01 11.25
C GLY A 4 20.60 9.18 11.06
N GLN A 5 21.28 8.29 10.34
CA GLN A 5 22.69 8.44 10.00
C GLN A 5 22.89 8.84 8.53
N ASP A 6 23.78 9.79 8.28
CA ASP A 6 24.24 10.12 6.92
C ASP A 6 25.07 8.94 6.40
N THR A 7 24.69 8.37 5.26
CA THR A 7 25.35 7.18 4.73
C THR A 7 26.77 7.44 4.22
N ASP A 8 27.11 8.69 3.92
CA ASP A 8 28.26 9.00 3.05
C ASP A 8 29.25 10.02 3.65
N GLY A 9 28.99 10.62 4.82
CA GLY A 9 29.67 11.87 5.20
C GLY A 9 30.15 12.04 6.65
N GLY A 10 29.88 11.11 7.57
CA GLY A 10 30.39 11.18 8.95
C GLY A 10 29.96 12.41 9.78
N GLY A 11 29.07 13.27 9.26
CA GLY A 11 28.66 14.52 9.91
C GLY A 11 27.56 14.32 10.95
N ASN A 12 26.60 13.43 10.69
CA ASN A 12 25.53 13.11 11.63
C ASN A 12 25.56 11.63 12.03
N VAL A 13 26.01 11.36 13.27
CA VAL A 13 26.21 10.01 13.83
C VAL A 13 25.07 9.61 14.77
N GLN A 14 23.99 10.40 14.85
CA GLN A 14 22.88 10.06 15.75
C GLN A 14 22.19 8.78 15.27
N SER A 15 22.29 7.73 16.08
CA SER A 15 21.65 6.45 15.80
C SER A 15 20.15 6.53 16.06
N GLY A 16 19.35 6.53 14.99
CA GLY A 16 17.93 6.19 15.05
C GLY A 16 16.95 7.32 14.75
N CYS A 17 15.70 6.92 14.58
CA CYS A 17 14.51 7.73 14.77
C CYS A 17 13.77 7.19 16.01
N GLY A 18 13.37 8.04 16.96
CA GLY A 18 12.72 7.58 18.19
C GLY A 18 12.77 8.57 19.35
N ALA A 19 12.31 8.15 20.53
CA ALA A 19 12.12 9.01 21.70
C ALA A 19 13.39 9.68 22.25
N ALA A 20 14.57 9.08 22.00
CA ALA A 20 15.86 9.64 22.40
C ALA A 20 16.47 10.59 21.34
N PHE A 21 15.82 10.78 20.20
CA PHE A 21 16.29 11.67 19.14
C PHE A 21 15.97 13.13 19.49
N ASN A 22 17.00 13.97 19.56
CA ASN A 22 16.81 15.38 19.89
C ASN A 22 16.58 16.20 18.62
N TRP A 23 15.32 16.33 18.23
CA TRP A 23 14.89 17.10 17.06
C TRP A 23 15.37 18.55 17.04
N SER A 24 15.52 19.18 18.22
CA SER A 24 15.96 20.57 18.31
C SER A 24 17.44 20.77 17.98
N GLN A 25 18.25 19.72 18.13
CA GLN A 25 19.69 19.73 17.84
C GLN A 25 20.02 19.10 16.48
N ALA A 26 19.03 18.51 15.81
CA ALA A 26 19.22 17.98 14.47
C ALA A 26 19.40 19.14 13.49
N SER A 27 20.44 19.06 12.65
CA SER A 27 20.59 19.99 11.53
C SER A 27 19.41 19.83 10.58
N ALA A 28 18.93 20.93 10.01
CA ALA A 28 17.90 20.89 8.99
C ALA A 28 18.37 20.00 7.83
N TYR A 29 17.50 19.09 7.39
CA TYR A 29 17.79 18.20 6.28
C TYR A 29 18.22 19.01 5.05
N ARG A 30 19.41 18.72 4.53
CA ARG A 30 19.91 19.26 3.27
C ARG A 30 20.11 18.10 2.33
N ALA A 31 19.54 18.20 1.13
CA ALA A 31 19.82 17.23 0.09
C ALA A 31 21.32 17.29 -0.24
N SER A 32 22.07 16.23 0.04
CA SER A 32 23.51 16.12 -0.25
C SER A 32 23.81 15.94 -1.74
N LEU A 33 22.81 16.08 -2.61
CA LEU A 33 22.94 15.84 -4.03
C LEU A 33 23.42 17.12 -4.73
N ASN A 34 24.72 17.22 -4.97
CA ASN A 34 25.28 18.19 -5.93
C ASN A 34 24.87 17.85 -7.38
N GLU A 35 24.30 16.67 -7.63
CA GLU A 35 23.82 16.22 -8.92
C GLU A 35 22.30 16.07 -8.88
N GLN A 36 21.59 16.78 -9.77
CA GLN A 36 20.18 16.48 -9.96
C GLN A 36 20.04 15.04 -10.44
N PRO A 37 19.11 14.23 -9.86
CA PRO A 37 18.90 12.88 -10.32
C PRO A 37 18.59 12.91 -11.82
N ASN A 38 19.39 12.18 -12.60
CA ASN A 38 19.20 12.08 -14.04
C ASN A 38 17.93 11.26 -14.32
N PHE A 39 16.80 11.96 -14.44
CA PHE A 39 15.49 11.39 -14.70
C PHE A 39 15.46 10.53 -15.98
N GLU A 40 16.23 10.88 -17.01
CA GLU A 40 16.26 10.10 -18.25
C GLU A 40 16.83 8.69 -18.03
N LYS A 41 17.83 8.54 -17.16
CA LYS A 41 18.39 7.23 -16.83
C LYS A 41 17.37 6.37 -16.07
N PHE A 42 16.63 6.97 -15.12
CA PHE A 42 15.57 6.28 -14.38
C PHE A 42 14.43 5.79 -15.30
N ILE A 43 14.07 6.58 -16.32
CA ILE A 43 13.05 6.19 -17.29
C ILE A 43 13.53 5.04 -18.20
N ARG A 44 14.80 5.06 -18.65
CA ARG A 44 15.35 4.01 -19.53
C ARG A 44 15.59 2.68 -18.82
N GLU A 45 16.01 2.73 -17.56
CA GLU A 45 16.29 1.56 -16.72
C GLU A 45 15.16 1.25 -15.73
N ALA A 46 13.99 1.89 -15.89
CA ALA A 46 12.82 1.62 -15.06
C ALA A 46 12.63 0.10 -14.99
N PRO A 47 12.62 -0.51 -13.80
CA PRO A 47 12.53 -1.95 -13.68
C PRO A 47 11.29 -2.42 -14.44
N ARG A 48 11.51 -3.15 -15.54
CA ARG A 48 10.44 -3.68 -16.41
C ARG A 48 9.45 -4.58 -15.66
N ARG A 49 9.77 -4.92 -14.41
CA ARG A 49 8.97 -5.67 -13.47
C ARG A 49 9.04 -5.01 -12.10
N GLY A 50 8.55 -3.78 -11.99
CA GLY A 50 7.66 -3.51 -10.87
C GLY A 50 6.44 -4.41 -11.09
N ARG A 51 6.54 -5.71 -10.74
CA ARG A 51 5.31 -6.50 -10.53
C ARG A 51 4.61 -5.73 -9.43
N SER A 52 3.59 -4.95 -9.80
CA SER A 52 2.64 -4.47 -8.82
C SER A 52 2.24 -5.70 -8.03
N TYR A 53 2.18 -5.58 -6.71
CA TYR A 53 1.75 -6.69 -5.86
C TYR A 53 0.35 -7.21 -6.28
N ASP A 54 -0.39 -6.43 -7.07
CA ASP A 54 -1.64 -6.81 -7.73
C ASP A 54 -1.50 -7.86 -8.85
N ASP A 55 -0.33 -8.04 -9.48
CA ASP A 55 -0.17 -9.06 -10.54
C ASP A 55 -0.27 -10.51 -10.01
N GLN A 56 -0.09 -10.73 -8.71
CA GLN A 56 -0.38 -12.04 -8.09
C GLN A 56 -1.86 -12.26 -7.78
N LEU A 57 -2.67 -11.20 -7.69
CA LEU A 57 -4.13 -11.30 -7.53
C LEU A 57 -4.85 -11.49 -8.88
N ASN A 58 -4.13 -11.34 -9.99
CA ASN A 58 -4.61 -11.45 -11.37
C ASN A 58 -4.66 -12.88 -11.94
N CYS A 59 -4.60 -13.93 -11.11
CA CYS A 59 -4.72 -15.33 -11.58
C CYS A 59 -6.16 -15.76 -11.90
N GLY A 60 -7.00 -14.88 -12.45
CA GLY A 60 -8.36 -15.23 -12.91
C GLY A 60 -9.29 -15.77 -11.82
N TYR A 61 -9.02 -15.47 -10.55
CA TYR A 61 -9.87 -15.91 -9.45
C TYR A 61 -11.20 -15.15 -9.48
N ILE A 62 -12.29 -15.91 -9.50
CA ILE A 62 -13.64 -15.40 -9.29
C ILE A 62 -13.78 -15.13 -7.79
N TYR A 63 -13.99 -13.87 -7.42
CA TYR A 63 -14.23 -13.49 -6.03
C TYR A 63 -15.73 -13.54 -5.74
N SER A 64 -16.13 -14.21 -4.67
CA SER A 64 -17.52 -14.25 -4.19
C SER A 64 -17.73 -13.31 -3.01
N CYS A 65 -18.82 -12.55 -3.01
CA CYS A 65 -19.19 -11.69 -1.88
C CYS A 65 -19.63 -12.52 -0.67
N ASP A 66 -19.07 -12.25 0.52
CA ASP A 66 -19.41 -12.99 1.73
C ASP A 66 -20.84 -12.74 2.23
N SER A 67 -21.47 -11.63 1.84
CA SER A 67 -22.84 -11.30 2.23
C SER A 67 -23.86 -11.94 1.30
N CYS A 68 -23.84 -11.61 0.00
CA CYS A 68 -24.84 -12.10 -0.96
C CYS A 68 -24.47 -13.42 -1.67
N LYS A 69 -23.24 -13.93 -1.48
CA LYS A 69 -22.71 -15.14 -2.13
C LYS A 69 -22.67 -15.11 -3.66
N GLN A 70 -22.81 -13.92 -4.26
CA GLN A 70 -22.68 -13.71 -5.70
C GLN A 70 -21.24 -13.34 -6.07
N ASP A 71 -20.88 -13.65 -7.32
CA ASP A 71 -19.59 -13.23 -7.89
C ASP A 71 -19.51 -11.71 -7.97
N VAL A 72 -18.34 -11.18 -7.63
CA VAL A 72 -18.05 -9.75 -7.63
C VAL A 72 -17.52 -9.36 -9.00
N ASP A 73 -18.27 -8.55 -9.72
CA ASP A 73 -17.92 -8.12 -11.07
C ASP A 73 -17.45 -6.66 -11.14
N THR A 74 -17.64 -5.84 -10.11
CA THR A 74 -17.26 -4.41 -10.10
C THR A 74 -16.12 -4.11 -9.14
N PHE A 75 -16.43 -3.76 -7.90
CA PHE A 75 -15.46 -3.45 -6.87
C PHE A 75 -15.55 -4.51 -5.77
N LEU A 76 -14.38 -5.00 -5.37
CA LEU A 76 -14.19 -5.91 -4.26
C LEU A 76 -13.61 -5.14 -3.07
N PHE A 77 -14.38 -5.13 -1.98
CA PHE A 77 -14.01 -4.54 -0.71
C PHE A 77 -13.51 -5.65 0.21
N SER A 78 -12.19 -5.75 0.39
CA SER A 78 -11.59 -6.78 1.25
C SER A 78 -11.08 -6.17 2.55
N CYS A 79 -11.49 -6.73 3.69
CA CYS A 79 -11.03 -6.25 4.99
C CYS A 79 -9.54 -6.53 5.17
N ILE A 80 -8.73 -5.52 5.51
CA ILE A 80 -7.28 -5.72 5.69
C ILE A 80 -6.96 -6.45 7.00
N HIS A 81 -7.86 -6.36 7.98
CA HIS A 81 -7.73 -7.02 9.28
C HIS A 81 -8.24 -8.46 9.25
N CYS A 82 -9.16 -8.76 8.32
CA CYS A 82 -9.79 -10.08 8.17
C CYS A 82 -9.53 -10.62 6.77
N ARG A 83 -8.51 -11.47 6.65
CA ARG A 83 -8.00 -12.00 5.37
C ARG A 83 -9.04 -12.76 4.53
N SER A 84 -10.14 -13.17 5.13
CA SER A 84 -11.17 -14.01 4.52
C SER A 84 -12.51 -13.29 4.32
N VAL A 85 -12.55 -11.96 4.44
CA VAL A 85 -13.80 -11.18 4.37
C VAL A 85 -13.75 -10.22 3.19
N SER A 86 -14.62 -10.45 2.22
CA SER A 86 -14.73 -9.66 1.00
C SER A 86 -16.19 -9.38 0.63
N TYR A 87 -16.46 -8.16 0.17
CA TYR A 87 -17.81 -7.72 -0.18
C TYR A 87 -17.86 -7.09 -1.56
N CYS A 88 -19.00 -7.21 -2.23
CA CYS A 88 -19.30 -6.44 -3.43
C CYS A 88 -19.79 -5.04 -3.06
N GLU A 89 -19.64 -4.12 -4.02
CA GLU A 89 -20.13 -2.74 -3.95
C GLU A 89 -21.59 -2.62 -3.49
N LYS A 90 -22.49 -3.46 -4.04
CA LYS A 90 -23.92 -3.41 -3.69
C LYS A 90 -24.18 -3.73 -2.20
N CYS A 91 -23.42 -4.67 -1.64
CA CYS A 91 -23.57 -5.05 -0.23
C CYS A 91 -23.01 -4.00 0.71
N GLU A 92 -21.92 -3.34 0.30
CA GLU A 92 -21.32 -2.20 1.01
C GLU A 92 -22.28 -1.01 1.04
N GLN A 93 -22.81 -0.59 -0.12
CA GLN A 93 -23.69 0.58 -0.24
C GLN A 93 -25.00 0.43 0.54
N ASN A 94 -25.56 -0.78 0.56
CA ASN A 94 -26.78 -1.07 1.32
C ASN A 94 -26.55 -1.17 2.84
N ASN A 95 -25.31 -0.95 3.31
CA ASN A 95 -24.89 -1.08 4.70
C ASN A 95 -25.31 -2.42 5.34
N THR A 96 -25.36 -3.48 4.52
CA THR A 96 -25.77 -4.83 4.93
C THR A 96 -24.62 -5.62 5.55
N LEU A 97 -23.47 -4.98 5.73
CA LEU A 97 -22.25 -5.60 6.17
C LEU A 97 -22.25 -5.74 7.69
N ARG A 98 -22.71 -6.90 8.18
CA ARG A 98 -22.63 -7.26 9.61
C ARG A 98 -21.22 -7.07 10.18
N HIS A 99 -20.18 -7.19 9.35
CA HIS A 99 -18.79 -6.99 9.75
C HIS A 99 -18.46 -5.57 10.17
N HIS A 100 -19.03 -4.54 9.53
CA HIS A 100 -18.85 -3.15 9.97
C HIS A 100 -19.57 -2.87 11.29
N GLN A 101 -20.71 -3.52 11.52
CA GLN A 101 -21.46 -3.37 12.76
C GLN A 101 -20.71 -3.99 13.94
N GLN A 102 -20.03 -5.11 13.70
CA GLN A 102 -19.26 -5.80 14.73
C GLN A 102 -17.87 -5.18 14.94
N TYR A 103 -17.24 -4.65 13.88
CA TYR A 103 -15.88 -4.12 13.89
C TYR A 103 -15.81 -2.77 13.15
N PRO A 104 -16.19 -1.66 13.80
CA PRO A 104 -16.28 -0.35 13.16
C PRO A 104 -14.91 0.28 12.82
N ASP A 105 -13.82 -0.20 13.41
CA ASP A 105 -12.45 0.25 13.22
C ASP A 105 -11.71 -0.48 12.07
N HIS A 106 -12.34 -1.50 11.48
CA HIS A 106 -11.73 -2.25 10.40
C HIS A 106 -11.68 -1.45 9.09
N ILE A 107 -10.49 -1.42 8.50
CA ILE A 107 -10.23 -0.77 7.21
C ILE A 107 -10.41 -1.79 6.07
N PHE A 108 -10.90 -1.31 4.93
CA PHE A 108 -11.11 -2.11 3.72
C PHE A 108 -10.21 -1.63 2.59
N LYS A 109 -9.56 -2.58 1.92
CA LYS A 109 -8.86 -2.37 0.66
C LYS A 109 -9.87 -2.47 -0.47
N LEU A 110 -9.91 -1.45 -1.32
CA LEU A 110 -10.66 -1.48 -2.57
C LEU A 110 -9.80 -2.12 -3.66
N THR A 111 -10.37 -3.10 -4.38
CA THR A 111 -9.73 -3.74 -5.53
C THR A 111 -10.74 -3.90 -6.66
N THR A 112 -10.27 -3.79 -7.91
CA THR A 112 -11.07 -4.12 -9.10
C THR A 112 -10.70 -5.53 -9.55
N PRO A 113 -11.66 -6.47 -9.69
CA PRO A 113 -11.39 -7.76 -10.28
C PRO A 113 -11.09 -7.55 -11.77
N TYR A 114 -10.03 -8.18 -12.26
CA TYR A 114 -9.66 -8.12 -13.67
C TYR A 114 -10.70 -8.87 -14.51
N LYS A 115 -11.49 -8.14 -15.30
CA LYS A 115 -12.33 -8.76 -16.33
C LYS A 115 -11.43 -9.12 -17.52
N ASN A 116 -11.22 -10.42 -17.74
CA ASN A 116 -10.78 -10.90 -19.05
C ASN A 116 -11.82 -10.44 -20.07
N LYS A 117 -11.48 -9.47 -20.93
CA LYS A 117 -12.30 -9.16 -22.10
C LYS A 117 -12.26 -10.39 -23.01
N SER A 118 -13.37 -11.12 -23.07
CA SER A 118 -13.61 -12.16 -24.07
C SER A 118 -13.79 -11.55 -25.45
#